data_AF-A0A966FGG9-F1
#
_entry.id   AF-A0A966FGG9-F1
#
_cell.length_a   1.000
_cell.length_b   1.000
_cell.length_c   1.000
_cell.angle_alpha   90.00
_cell.angle_beta   90.00
_cell.angle_gamma   90.00
#
_symmetry.space_group_name_H-M   'P 1'
#
loop_
_entity.id
_entity.type
_entity.pdbx_description
1 polymer ?
#
loop_
_entity_poly.entity_id
_entity_poly.type
_entity_poly.pdbx_seq_one_letter_code
_entity_poly.pdbx_strand_id
1 'polypeptide(L)'
;MQPPFKSTIFQCLRSIVLMGWVISASCAWALASPNQALYLYASPTTDQYLRSQNQYYEQTVKRWRIYLKKYGPSAFAVTRAQLLAGLQPGTLILPTAIALDPQERQAIERFSAQGGNLLATGLVGSRDAQGQDVGLNFLQNTFHVRAHGFFPATEDSFFMPFGDGPVTWPIPAGRRMSMVSTKESVLRIEADHVASVVMDWSRSMENEANGIMAFDETANSRLVYFSFPDTAWPYNKDVQLVLDASIAWLRREPQAYKSAWPRGYVASHLIEMDTEDKFPSAVSLAKQLEGEGFKGTFYSLTSEAALVPDVVRDLMARGHEIAYHADVHFGFKGDSVGEQELRILFMKQQMQGILGQRIAEATGFRAPTESYDNTTETLLRKHGLMHHAADESASE
;
A
#
# COMPACT_ATOMS: atom_id res chain seq x y z
N MET A 1 -67.68 9.57 -14.41
CA MET A 1 -67.65 9.98 -15.83
C MET A 1 -66.37 10.81 -16.05
N GLN A 2 -65.55 10.42 -17.02
CA GLN A 2 -64.45 11.24 -17.58
C GLN A 2 -65.02 12.35 -18.53
N PRO A 3 -64.21 13.10 -19.31
CA PRO A 3 -63.51 14.39 -19.06
C PRO A 3 -64.00 15.48 -20.08
N PRO A 4 -63.31 16.57 -20.56
CA PRO A 4 -61.91 16.73 -21.08
C PRO A 4 -61.15 18.00 -20.56
N PHE A 5 -59.81 18.11 -20.52
CA PHE A 5 -58.75 18.18 -21.56
C PHE A 5 -58.70 19.45 -22.44
N LYS A 6 -57.65 20.29 -22.23
CA LYS A 6 -56.87 21.22 -23.11
C LYS A 6 -56.19 22.27 -22.20
N SER A 7 -54.90 22.62 -22.24
CA SER A 7 -53.81 22.47 -23.20
C SER A 7 -52.45 22.56 -22.49
N THR A 8 -51.54 21.61 -22.75
CA THR A 8 -50.12 21.70 -22.36
C THR A 8 -49.26 21.21 -23.52
N ILE A 9 -49.03 22.03 -24.53
CA ILE A 9 -48.00 21.78 -25.55
C ILE A 9 -47.47 23.15 -26.00
N PHE A 10 -46.47 23.70 -25.31
CA PHE A 10 -45.51 24.67 -25.86
C PHE A 10 -44.40 24.97 -24.84
N GLN A 11 -43.68 23.95 -24.36
CA GLN A 11 -42.48 24.19 -23.52
C GLN A 11 -41.47 23.03 -23.49
N CYS A 12 -41.36 22.25 -24.56
CA CYS A 12 -40.38 21.14 -24.64
C CYS A 12 -39.51 21.14 -25.89
N LEU A 13 -39.27 22.31 -26.51
CA LEU A 13 -38.52 22.41 -27.78
C LEU A 13 -37.44 23.51 -27.79
N ARG A 14 -36.95 23.93 -26.61
CA ARG A 14 -35.80 24.84 -26.50
C ARG A 14 -34.57 24.28 -25.75
N SER A 15 -34.61 23.03 -25.28
CA SER A 15 -33.50 22.44 -24.52
C SER A 15 -32.65 21.41 -25.29
N ILE A 16 -32.90 21.20 -26.59
CA ILE A 16 -32.19 20.16 -27.38
C ILE A 16 -31.04 20.73 -28.22
N VAL A 17 -30.86 22.05 -28.31
CA VAL A 17 -29.83 22.67 -29.17
C VAL A 17 -28.58 23.15 -28.41
N LEU A 18 -28.57 23.10 -27.07
CA LEU A 18 -27.43 23.50 -26.23
C LEU A 18 -26.64 22.32 -25.63
N MET A 19 -26.93 21.09 -26.07
CA MET A 19 -26.24 19.87 -25.61
C MET A 19 -25.29 19.27 -26.66
N GLY A 20 -25.00 20.03 -27.74
CA GLY A 20 -24.16 19.61 -28.86
C GLY A 20 -22.79 20.28 -28.95
N TRP A 21 -22.42 21.16 -28.02
CA TRP A 21 -21.20 21.99 -28.14
C TRP A 21 -20.31 22.05 -26.89
N VAL A 22 -20.47 21.12 -25.93
CA VAL A 22 -19.56 20.99 -24.76
C VAL A 22 -18.82 19.63 -24.74
N ILE A 23 -19.07 18.74 -25.69
CA ILE A 23 -18.38 17.43 -25.76
C ILE A 23 -17.06 17.51 -26.56
N SER A 24 -16.76 18.63 -27.21
CA SER A 24 -15.64 18.73 -28.18
C SER A 24 -14.28 19.13 -27.60
N ALA A 25 -14.14 19.40 -26.30
CA ALA A 25 -12.88 19.91 -25.72
C ALA A 25 -12.32 19.11 -24.53
N SER A 26 -13.01 18.08 -24.04
CA SER A 26 -12.58 17.32 -22.84
C SER A 26 -12.13 15.89 -23.12
N CYS A 27 -12.21 15.41 -24.37
CA CYS A 27 -11.75 14.08 -24.77
C CYS A 27 -10.31 14.05 -25.32
N ALA A 28 -9.49 15.07 -25.03
CA ALA A 28 -8.05 15.04 -25.33
C ALA A 28 -7.21 14.36 -24.22
N TRP A 29 -7.84 13.92 -23.12
CA TRP A 29 -7.15 13.39 -21.93
C TRP A 29 -6.90 11.86 -21.94
N ALA A 30 -7.03 11.20 -23.08
CA ALA A 30 -6.86 9.74 -23.16
C ALA A 30 -6.16 9.25 -24.46
N LEU A 31 -5.25 10.05 -25.01
CA LEU A 31 -4.32 9.59 -26.05
C LEU A 31 -2.90 9.42 -25.51
N ALA A 32 -2.75 8.99 -24.25
CA ALA A 32 -1.51 8.35 -23.85
C ALA A 32 -1.52 6.96 -24.48
N SER A 33 -0.66 6.75 -25.48
CA SER A 33 -0.53 5.44 -26.12
C SER A 33 -0.10 4.42 -25.06
N PRO A 34 -0.90 3.37 -24.76
CA PRO A 34 -0.54 2.32 -23.79
C PRO A 34 0.68 1.48 -24.23
N ASN A 35 1.35 1.89 -25.32
CA ASN A 35 2.56 1.30 -25.89
C ASN A 35 3.77 2.24 -25.80
N GLN A 36 3.87 3.06 -24.75
CA GLN A 36 5.14 3.72 -24.46
C GLN A 36 6.25 2.67 -24.27
N ALA A 37 7.40 2.93 -24.87
CA ALA A 37 8.57 2.08 -24.80
C ALA A 37 9.14 2.02 -23.38
N LEU A 38 9.62 0.86 -22.98
CA LEU A 38 10.33 0.61 -21.72
C LEU A 38 11.78 0.33 -22.06
N TYR A 39 12.68 1.23 -21.66
CA TYR A 39 14.10 1.16 -21.91
C TYR A 39 14.83 0.69 -20.65
N LEU A 40 15.39 -0.52 -20.68
CA LEU A 40 16.26 -1.01 -19.61
C LEU A 40 17.71 -0.61 -19.94
N TYR A 41 18.26 0.33 -19.17
CA TYR A 41 19.64 0.79 -19.37
C TYR A 41 20.62 0.09 -18.43
N ALA A 42 21.54 -0.68 -19.00
CA ALA A 42 22.66 -1.26 -18.27
C ALA A 42 23.92 -0.40 -18.46
N SER A 43 24.18 0.52 -17.53
CA SER A 43 25.37 1.37 -17.55
C SER A 43 26.68 0.55 -17.54
N PRO A 44 27.54 0.71 -18.56
CA PRO A 44 28.89 0.12 -18.57
C PRO A 44 29.77 0.66 -17.43
N THR A 45 29.56 1.93 -17.05
CA THR A 45 30.28 2.58 -15.96
C THR A 45 29.95 1.93 -14.62
N THR A 46 28.67 1.66 -14.38
CA THR A 46 28.23 0.88 -13.21
C THR A 46 28.77 -0.55 -13.24
N ASP A 47 28.73 -1.24 -14.38
CA ASP A 47 29.31 -2.59 -14.50
C ASP A 47 30.80 -2.62 -14.15
N GLN A 48 31.57 -1.65 -14.66
CA GLN A 48 32.99 -1.51 -14.36
C GLN A 48 33.23 -1.25 -12.86
N TYR A 49 32.49 -0.32 -12.27
CA TYR A 49 32.59 -0.02 -10.85
C TYR A 49 32.27 -1.25 -9.99
N LEU A 50 31.14 -1.92 -10.21
CA LEU A 50 30.73 -3.07 -9.41
C LEU A 50 31.70 -4.26 -9.56
N ARG A 51 32.27 -4.49 -10.75
CA ARG A 51 33.32 -5.50 -10.94
C ARG A 51 34.56 -5.20 -10.12
N SER A 52 34.95 -3.92 -9.97
CA SER A 52 36.06 -3.53 -9.10
C SER A 52 35.79 -3.86 -7.62
N GLN A 53 34.52 -3.99 -7.23
CA GLN A 53 34.07 -4.34 -5.88
C GLN A 53 33.73 -5.84 -5.74
N ASN A 54 34.10 -6.68 -6.72
CA ASN A 54 33.71 -8.09 -6.79
C ASN A 54 32.19 -8.33 -6.76
N GLN A 55 31.41 -7.38 -7.31
CA GLN A 55 29.97 -7.48 -7.50
C GLN A 55 29.64 -7.60 -9.00
N TYR A 56 28.52 -8.24 -9.32
CA TYR A 56 28.13 -8.53 -10.71
C TYR A 56 26.85 -7.80 -11.09
N TYR A 57 26.98 -6.72 -11.85
CA TYR A 57 25.83 -5.90 -12.26
C TYR A 57 24.80 -6.67 -13.10
N GLU A 58 25.27 -7.62 -13.91
CA GLU A 58 24.42 -8.46 -14.75
C GLU A 58 23.37 -9.25 -13.95
N GLN A 59 23.60 -9.56 -12.67
CA GLN A 59 22.59 -10.22 -11.84
C GLN A 59 21.36 -9.32 -11.62
N THR A 60 21.59 -8.04 -11.32
CA THR A 60 20.55 -7.02 -11.19
C THR A 60 19.84 -6.81 -12.51
N VAL A 61 20.58 -6.60 -13.59
CA VAL A 61 20.01 -6.38 -14.93
C VAL A 61 19.20 -7.59 -15.41
N LYS A 62 19.66 -8.81 -15.15
CA LYS A 62 18.96 -10.05 -15.53
C LYS A 62 17.59 -10.16 -14.86
N ARG A 63 17.46 -9.75 -13.60
CA ARG A 63 16.16 -9.73 -12.89
C ARG A 63 15.17 -8.80 -13.60
N TRP A 64 15.60 -7.58 -13.93
CA TRP A 64 14.78 -6.65 -14.71
C TRP A 64 14.42 -7.19 -16.09
N ARG A 65 15.36 -7.82 -16.81
CA ARG A 65 15.04 -8.47 -18.09
C ARG A 65 13.96 -9.54 -17.95
N ILE A 66 14.00 -10.34 -16.88
CA ILE A 66 12.97 -11.36 -16.62
C ILE A 66 11.62 -10.70 -16.33
N TYR A 67 11.59 -9.71 -15.43
CA TYR A 67 10.38 -8.96 -15.10
C TYR A 67 9.74 -8.32 -16.34
N LEU A 68 10.55 -7.69 -17.19
CA LEU A 68 10.07 -6.93 -18.35
C LEU A 68 9.57 -7.79 -19.52
N LYS A 69 9.80 -9.12 -19.51
CA LYS A 69 9.32 -10.02 -20.58
C LYS A 69 7.81 -9.92 -20.82
N LYS A 70 7.03 -9.64 -19.79
CA LYS A 70 5.56 -9.52 -19.90
C LYS A 70 5.11 -8.32 -20.73
N TYR A 71 5.96 -7.32 -20.92
CA TYR A 71 5.68 -6.17 -21.80
C TYR A 71 6.07 -6.43 -23.25
N GLY A 72 6.63 -7.61 -23.55
CA GLY A 72 6.91 -8.11 -24.89
C GLY A 72 7.65 -7.08 -25.77
N PRO A 73 7.08 -6.70 -26.92
CA PRO A 73 7.74 -5.82 -27.89
C PRO A 73 7.91 -4.38 -27.41
N SER A 74 7.30 -3.98 -26.30
CA SER A 74 7.45 -2.63 -25.74
C SER A 74 8.68 -2.49 -24.85
N ALA A 75 9.39 -3.58 -24.52
CA ALA A 75 10.58 -3.55 -23.66
C ALA A 75 11.88 -3.76 -24.45
N PHE A 76 12.83 -2.84 -24.27
CA PHE A 76 14.09 -2.79 -25.01
C PHE A 76 15.28 -2.68 -24.06
N ALA A 77 16.33 -3.45 -24.32
CA ALA A 77 17.63 -3.18 -23.72
C ALA A 77 18.30 -2.01 -24.45
N VAL A 78 18.82 -1.04 -23.70
CA VAL A 78 19.48 0.15 -24.25
C VAL A 78 20.96 0.11 -23.91
N THR A 79 21.78 0.35 -24.93
CA THR A 79 23.24 0.51 -24.81
C THR A 79 23.60 1.97 -24.53
N ARG A 80 24.81 2.21 -24.01
CA ARG A 80 25.34 3.57 -23.80
C ARG A 80 25.30 4.41 -25.08
N ALA A 81 25.70 3.83 -26.22
CA ALA A 81 25.67 4.54 -27.50
C ALA A 81 24.26 5.01 -27.89
N GLN A 82 23.24 4.17 -27.67
CA GLN A 82 21.84 4.52 -27.94
C GLN A 82 21.32 5.59 -26.96
N LEU A 83 21.66 5.49 -25.67
CA LEU A 83 21.31 6.51 -24.68
C LEU A 83 21.88 7.89 -25.08
N LEU A 84 23.17 7.94 -25.46
CA LEU A 84 23.83 9.19 -25.85
C LEU A 84 23.31 9.76 -27.17
N ALA A 85 22.91 8.90 -28.12
CA ALA A 85 22.30 9.32 -29.37
C ALA A 85 20.92 9.95 -29.18
N GLY A 86 20.27 9.70 -28.05
CA GLY A 86 18.93 10.16 -27.72
C GLY A 86 17.88 9.08 -28.00
N LEU A 87 17.00 8.89 -27.03
CA LEU A 87 15.87 7.97 -27.11
C LEU A 87 14.58 8.76 -27.38
N GLN A 88 13.61 8.13 -28.03
CA GLN A 88 12.26 8.69 -28.10
C GLN A 88 11.60 8.66 -26.71
N PRO A 89 10.64 9.55 -26.41
CA PRO A 89 9.93 9.53 -25.15
C PRO A 89 9.33 8.15 -24.83
N GLY A 90 9.53 7.71 -23.59
CA GLY A 90 9.16 6.40 -23.04
C GLY A 90 9.57 6.35 -21.58
N THR A 91 9.75 5.17 -20.99
CA THR A 91 10.23 5.02 -19.62
C THR A 91 11.65 4.44 -19.61
N LEU A 92 12.60 5.16 -19.04
CA LEU A 92 13.97 4.69 -18.83
C LEU A 92 14.12 4.13 -17.42
N ILE A 93 14.50 2.86 -17.34
CA ILE A 93 14.73 2.11 -16.11
C ILE A 93 16.24 2.07 -15.85
N LEU A 94 16.63 2.57 -14.68
CA LEU A 94 18.00 2.70 -14.18
C LEU A 94 18.18 1.77 -12.96
N PRO A 95 18.44 0.47 -13.17
CA PRO A 95 18.47 -0.49 -12.07
C PRO A 95 19.79 -0.37 -11.31
N THR A 96 19.81 0.22 -10.10
CA THR A 96 21.02 0.41 -9.28
C THR A 96 22.21 0.96 -10.09
N ALA A 97 21.96 1.93 -10.98
CA ALA A 97 22.98 2.56 -11.82
C ALA A 97 23.86 3.55 -11.00
N ILE A 98 24.60 3.01 -10.02
CA ILE A 98 25.30 3.75 -8.97
C ILE A 98 26.42 4.65 -9.51
N ALA A 99 27.12 4.22 -10.57
CA ALA A 99 28.21 4.97 -11.19
C ALA A 99 27.82 5.39 -12.61
N LEU A 100 27.86 6.70 -12.88
CA LEU A 100 27.51 7.30 -14.17
C LEU A 100 28.56 8.34 -14.54
N ASP A 101 29.04 8.28 -15.78
CA ASP A 101 29.92 9.31 -16.33
C ASP A 101 29.13 10.60 -16.66
N PRO A 102 29.83 11.73 -16.92
CA PRO A 102 29.15 13.00 -17.22
C PRO A 102 28.23 12.96 -18.45
N GLN A 103 28.55 12.15 -19.47
CA GLN A 103 27.74 12.04 -20.68
C GLN A 103 26.46 11.23 -20.43
N GLU A 104 26.55 10.17 -19.63
CA GLU A 104 25.39 9.38 -19.21
C GLU A 104 24.41 10.23 -18.40
N ARG A 105 24.90 10.97 -17.40
CA ARG A 105 24.06 11.88 -16.59
C ARG A 105 23.33 12.89 -17.45
N GLN A 106 24.07 13.58 -18.32
CA GLN A 106 23.50 14.57 -19.23
C GLN A 106 22.47 13.96 -20.18
N ALA A 107 22.69 12.73 -20.66
CA ALA A 107 21.75 12.06 -21.53
C ALA A 107 20.45 11.65 -20.80
N ILE A 108 20.54 11.20 -19.55
CA ILE A 108 19.39 10.88 -18.70
C ILE A 108 18.57 12.15 -18.39
N GLU A 109 19.24 13.23 -17.98
CA GLU A 109 18.61 14.52 -17.72
C GLU A 109 17.91 15.06 -18.98
N ARG A 110 18.58 14.99 -20.15
CA ARG A 110 18.01 15.40 -21.43
C ARG A 110 16.80 14.55 -21.81
N PHE A 111 16.87 13.24 -21.60
CA PHE A 111 15.75 12.34 -21.87
C PHE A 111 14.52 12.72 -21.02
N SER A 112 14.70 13.01 -19.73
CA SER A 112 13.63 13.47 -18.86
C SER A 112 13.05 14.82 -19.30
N ALA A 113 13.92 15.78 -19.60
CA ALA A 113 13.51 17.11 -20.07
C ALA A 113 12.71 17.08 -21.40
N GLN A 114 12.92 16.06 -22.23
CA GLN A 114 12.19 15.82 -23.49
C GLN A 114 10.87 15.04 -23.30
N GLY A 115 10.49 14.75 -22.06
CA GLY A 115 9.26 14.06 -21.69
C GLY A 115 9.40 12.55 -21.55
N GLY A 116 10.62 12.04 -21.43
CA GLY A 116 10.89 10.67 -21.01
C GLY A 116 10.66 10.48 -19.52
N ASN A 117 10.03 9.39 -19.12
CA ASN A 117 9.77 9.03 -17.73
C ASN A 117 10.96 8.27 -17.14
N LEU A 118 11.22 8.40 -15.84
CA LEU A 118 12.34 7.72 -15.19
C LEU A 118 11.88 6.78 -14.08
N LEU A 119 12.50 5.60 -14.01
CA LEU A 119 12.44 4.70 -12.86
C LEU A 119 13.87 4.39 -12.40
N ALA A 120 14.18 4.64 -11.13
CA ALA A 120 15.49 4.35 -10.57
C ALA A 120 15.40 3.63 -9.23
N THR A 121 16.43 2.82 -8.93
CA THR A 121 16.60 2.10 -7.67
C THR A 121 17.99 2.37 -7.09
N GLY A 122 18.10 2.48 -5.77
CA GLY A 122 19.38 2.63 -5.06
C GLY A 122 20.06 3.99 -5.28
N LEU A 123 21.38 4.02 -5.14
CA LEU A 123 22.18 5.26 -5.15
C LEU A 123 22.55 5.72 -6.55
N VAL A 124 21.58 5.79 -7.47
CA VAL A 124 21.79 6.11 -8.89
C VAL A 124 22.58 7.41 -9.05
N GLY A 125 23.67 7.33 -9.82
CA GLY A 125 24.53 8.49 -10.08
C GLY A 125 25.16 9.10 -8.83
N SER A 126 25.37 8.34 -7.76
CA SER A 126 26.16 8.83 -6.62
C SER A 126 27.67 8.77 -6.87
N ARG A 127 28.11 8.02 -7.88
CA ARG A 127 29.52 7.86 -8.24
C ARG A 127 29.85 8.29 -9.67
N ASP A 128 31.07 8.76 -9.89
CA ASP A 128 31.59 9.09 -11.23
C ASP A 128 32.15 7.86 -11.97
N ALA A 129 32.77 8.11 -13.14
CA ALA A 129 33.37 7.07 -13.96
C ALA A 129 34.58 6.38 -13.33
N GLN A 130 35.19 7.00 -12.33
CA GLN A 130 36.31 6.49 -11.55
C GLN A 130 35.83 5.82 -10.26
N GLY A 131 34.51 5.75 -10.03
CA GLY A 131 33.92 5.19 -8.82
C GLY A 131 34.02 6.12 -7.60
N GLN A 132 34.47 7.36 -7.76
CA GLN A 132 34.55 8.33 -6.67
C GLN A 132 33.15 8.83 -6.31
N ASP A 133 32.93 9.08 -5.02
CA ASP A 133 31.69 9.67 -4.53
C ASP A 133 31.59 11.13 -5.02
N VAL A 134 30.50 11.45 -5.70
CA VAL A 134 30.19 12.80 -6.20
C VAL A 134 28.91 13.35 -5.56
N GLY A 135 28.43 12.70 -4.50
CA GLY A 135 27.24 13.08 -3.75
C GLY A 135 25.93 12.74 -4.45
N LEU A 136 24.83 13.23 -3.88
CA LEU A 136 23.46 12.83 -4.24
C LEU A 136 22.71 13.89 -5.05
N ASN A 137 23.41 14.91 -5.56
CA ASN A 137 22.82 16.00 -6.35
C ASN A 137 22.08 15.50 -7.59
N PHE A 138 22.56 14.41 -8.20
CA PHE A 138 21.88 13.81 -9.35
C PHE A 138 20.48 13.30 -8.98
N LEU A 139 20.32 12.67 -7.81
CA LEU A 139 19.03 12.22 -7.32
C LEU A 139 18.10 13.42 -7.06
N GLN A 140 18.60 14.46 -6.40
CA GLN A 140 17.82 15.65 -6.13
C GLN A 140 17.37 16.36 -7.41
N ASN A 141 18.25 16.54 -8.38
CA ASN A 141 17.94 17.29 -9.60
C ASN A 141 17.12 16.49 -10.61
N THR A 142 17.25 15.15 -10.61
CA THR A 142 16.64 14.29 -11.63
C THR A 142 15.37 13.59 -11.13
N PHE A 143 15.32 13.24 -9.85
CA PHE A 143 14.22 12.50 -9.21
C PHE A 143 13.47 13.33 -8.16
N HIS A 144 13.91 14.57 -7.91
CA HIS A 144 13.29 15.50 -6.94
C HIS A 144 13.21 14.92 -5.52
N VAL A 145 14.21 14.11 -5.15
CA VAL A 145 14.35 13.53 -3.81
C VAL A 145 15.52 14.14 -3.06
N ARG A 146 15.29 14.55 -1.81
CA ARG A 146 16.34 14.99 -0.88
C ARG A 146 16.74 13.84 0.02
N ALA A 147 18.04 13.70 0.24
CA ALA A 147 18.62 12.61 1.04
C ALA A 147 18.94 13.07 2.46
N HIS A 148 18.62 12.25 3.45
CA HIS A 148 18.78 12.55 4.88
C HIS A 148 19.70 11.55 5.60
N GLY A 149 20.58 10.89 4.84
CA GLY A 149 21.44 9.82 5.34
C GLY A 149 20.82 8.45 5.12
N PHE A 150 21.26 7.46 5.89
CA PHE A 150 20.93 6.05 5.68
C PHE A 150 20.19 5.47 6.87
N PHE A 151 19.35 4.47 6.62
CA PHE A 151 18.81 3.65 7.70
C PHE A 151 19.90 2.75 8.30
N PRO A 152 19.88 2.52 9.62
CA PRO A 152 20.68 1.46 10.22
C PRO A 152 20.20 0.11 9.66
N ALA A 153 21.13 -0.76 9.28
CA ALA A 153 20.77 -2.09 8.81
C ALA A 153 20.23 -2.94 9.97
N THR A 154 18.92 -3.19 10.00
CA THR A 154 18.28 -4.10 10.94
C THR A 154 17.42 -5.12 10.20
N GLU A 155 17.28 -6.32 10.75
CA GLU A 155 16.43 -7.38 10.16
C GLU A 155 14.93 -7.08 10.33
N ASP A 156 14.60 -6.17 11.24
CA ASP A 156 13.22 -5.75 11.55
C ASP A 156 12.77 -4.53 10.73
N SER A 157 13.52 -4.12 9.72
CA SER A 157 13.14 -3.00 8.85
C SER A 157 12.26 -3.47 7.69
N PHE A 158 11.08 -2.86 7.56
CA PHE A 158 10.12 -3.18 6.50
C PHE A 158 9.94 -2.01 5.55
N PHE A 159 9.84 -2.30 4.26
CA PHE A 159 9.21 -1.40 3.30
C PHE A 159 7.71 -1.42 3.57
N MET A 160 7.14 -0.26 3.90
CA MET A 160 5.70 -0.10 4.14
C MET A 160 5.10 0.90 3.16
N PRO A 161 4.39 0.44 2.12
CA PRO A 161 3.70 1.32 1.19
C PRO A 161 2.49 1.95 1.86
N PHE A 162 2.16 3.18 1.46
CA PHE A 162 0.95 3.87 1.93
C PHE A 162 -0.34 3.26 1.39
N GLY A 163 -0.28 2.41 0.34
CA GLY A 163 -1.46 1.92 -0.36
C GLY A 163 -2.26 3.05 -1.00
N ASP A 164 -3.30 2.71 -1.78
CA ASP A 164 -4.21 3.68 -2.44
C ASP A 164 -3.54 4.82 -3.22
N GLY A 165 -2.24 4.69 -3.52
CA GLY A 165 -1.43 5.70 -4.17
C GLY A 165 -1.21 5.37 -5.64
N PRO A 166 -0.81 6.34 -6.47
CA PRO A 166 -0.63 6.13 -7.91
C PRO A 166 0.33 4.99 -8.25
N VAL A 167 1.31 4.74 -7.38
CA VAL A 167 2.39 3.77 -7.56
C VAL A 167 2.35 2.60 -6.56
N THR A 168 1.33 2.54 -5.69
CA THR A 168 1.20 1.54 -4.61
C THR A 168 -0.22 0.98 -4.46
N TRP A 169 -1.18 1.38 -5.30
CA TRP A 169 -2.59 0.96 -5.23
C TRP A 169 -2.89 -0.55 -5.17
N PRO A 170 -2.08 -1.49 -5.71
CA PRO A 170 -2.41 -2.91 -5.61
C PRO A 170 -2.06 -3.51 -4.25
N ILE A 171 -1.37 -2.75 -3.38
CA ILE A 171 -0.93 -3.20 -2.07
C ILE A 171 -1.72 -2.46 -0.98
N PRO A 172 -2.25 -3.17 0.04
CA PRO A 172 -2.86 -2.51 1.19
C PRO A 172 -1.91 -1.56 1.91
N ALA A 173 -2.45 -0.49 2.46
CA ALA A 173 -1.72 0.43 3.31
C ALA A 173 -1.05 -0.30 4.48
N GLY A 174 0.22 0.00 4.75
CA GLY A 174 0.95 -0.57 5.88
C GLY A 174 1.31 -2.06 5.72
N ARG A 175 1.17 -2.63 4.52
CA ARG A 175 1.68 -3.97 4.20
C ARG A 175 3.17 -4.03 4.49
N ARG A 176 3.57 -4.93 5.39
CA ARG A 176 4.99 -5.15 5.71
C ARG A 176 5.63 -5.96 4.59
N MET A 177 6.62 -5.37 3.93
CA MET A 177 7.44 -6.05 2.94
C MET A 177 8.87 -6.10 3.46
N SER A 178 9.33 -7.30 3.83
CA SER A 178 10.68 -7.49 4.37
C SER A 178 11.72 -6.93 3.41
N MET A 179 12.69 -6.20 3.94
CA MET A 179 13.87 -5.82 3.19
C MET A 179 14.98 -6.81 3.52
N VAL A 180 15.65 -7.34 2.50
CA VAL A 180 16.81 -8.19 2.72
C VAL A 180 17.95 -7.31 3.19
N SER A 181 18.61 -7.67 4.29
CA SER A 181 19.84 -7.01 4.72
C SER A 181 20.86 -7.08 3.60
N THR A 182 21.30 -5.93 3.10
CA THR A 182 22.36 -5.86 2.08
C THR A 182 23.53 -5.02 2.59
N LYS A 183 24.71 -5.24 2.00
CA LYS A 183 25.88 -4.37 2.24
C LYS A 183 25.64 -2.93 1.78
N GLU A 184 24.67 -2.72 0.90
CA GLU A 184 24.27 -1.42 0.37
C GLU A 184 23.15 -0.84 1.23
N SER A 185 23.35 0.40 1.67
CA SER A 185 22.48 1.03 2.64
C SER A 185 21.20 1.57 1.99
N VAL A 186 20.08 1.50 2.72
CA VAL A 186 18.81 2.13 2.33
C VAL A 186 18.90 3.61 2.64
N LEU A 187 18.64 4.46 1.65
CA LEU A 187 18.71 5.91 1.82
C LEU A 187 17.38 6.45 2.40
N ARG A 188 17.49 7.30 3.42
CA ARG A 188 16.38 8.11 3.94
C ARG A 188 16.10 9.24 2.96
N ILE A 189 14.87 9.32 2.45
CA ILE A 189 14.48 10.37 1.51
C ILE A 189 13.30 11.21 1.97
N GLU A 190 13.30 12.45 1.52
CA GLU A 190 12.20 13.41 1.57
C GLU A 190 11.85 13.82 0.13
N ALA A 191 10.55 13.90 -0.18
CA ALA A 191 10.02 14.32 -1.48
C ALA A 191 8.59 14.86 -1.30
N ASP A 192 8.10 15.62 -2.28
CA ASP A 192 6.72 16.14 -2.26
C ASP A 192 5.68 15.02 -2.28
N HIS A 193 5.98 13.90 -2.97
CA HIS A 193 5.13 12.71 -2.99
C HIS A 193 5.91 11.45 -2.60
N VAL A 194 5.91 11.15 -1.31
CA VAL A 194 6.39 9.88 -0.76
C VAL A 194 5.30 8.81 -0.90
N ALA A 195 5.69 7.59 -1.29
CA ALA A 195 4.77 6.45 -1.47
C ALA A 195 4.99 5.31 -0.46
N SER A 196 6.13 5.31 0.22
CA SER A 196 6.41 4.34 1.28
C SER A 196 7.48 4.84 2.24
N VAL A 197 7.50 4.22 3.42
CA VAL A 197 8.46 4.49 4.49
C VAL A 197 9.13 3.20 4.96
N VAL A 198 10.26 3.33 5.65
CA VAL A 198 10.74 2.25 6.55
C VAL A 198 10.05 2.41 7.89
N MET A 199 9.56 1.30 8.43
CA MET A 199 9.32 1.21 9.88
C MET A 199 9.63 -0.20 10.37
N ASP A 200 9.71 -0.33 11.69
CA ASP A 200 9.87 -1.60 12.38
C ASP A 200 8.51 -2.20 12.80
N TRP A 201 8.56 -3.28 13.59
CA TRP A 201 7.36 -3.91 14.16
C TRP A 201 6.48 -2.94 14.95
N SER A 202 7.10 -2.02 15.69
CA SER A 202 6.40 -1.07 16.56
C SER A 202 5.64 0.01 15.78
N ARG A 203 5.96 0.21 14.49
CA ARG A 203 5.41 1.29 13.65
C ARG A 203 5.54 2.66 14.31
N SER A 204 6.59 2.85 15.09
CA SER A 204 6.87 4.13 15.74
C SER A 204 7.01 5.22 14.69
N MET A 205 6.34 6.36 14.92
CA MET A 205 6.55 7.53 14.06
C MET A 205 7.95 8.08 14.30
N GLU A 206 8.75 8.16 13.24
CA GLU A 206 10.04 8.83 13.28
C GLU A 206 9.86 10.34 13.12
N ASN A 207 10.65 11.11 13.87
CA ASN A 207 10.71 12.58 13.72
C ASN A 207 11.59 13.01 12.52
N GLU A 208 12.34 12.08 11.95
CA GLU A 208 13.22 12.29 10.80
C GLU A 208 12.57 11.80 9.50
N ALA A 209 13.09 12.27 8.36
CA ALA A 209 12.67 11.75 7.06
C ALA A 209 12.89 10.22 7.01
N ASN A 210 11.82 9.49 6.73
CA ASN A 210 11.79 8.04 6.69
C ASN A 210 11.24 7.47 5.37
N GLY A 211 11.09 8.30 4.34
CA GLY A 211 10.67 7.87 3.01
C GLY A 211 11.71 6.95 2.37
N ILE A 212 11.26 5.99 1.55
CA ILE A 212 12.11 5.10 0.74
C ILE A 212 11.60 4.84 -0.67
N MET A 213 10.39 5.31 -0.97
CA MET A 213 9.86 5.34 -2.32
C MET A 213 9.22 6.70 -2.53
N ALA A 214 9.51 7.32 -3.66
CA ALA A 214 8.90 8.57 -4.07
C ALA A 214 8.47 8.51 -5.52
N PHE A 215 7.51 9.36 -5.87
CA PHE A 215 7.13 9.60 -7.25
C PHE A 215 6.97 11.09 -7.48
N ASP A 216 7.06 11.52 -8.73
CA ASP A 216 6.75 12.91 -9.07
C ASP A 216 6.33 13.08 -10.53
N GLU A 217 5.47 14.06 -10.79
CA GLU A 217 5.00 14.39 -12.13
C GLU A 217 5.27 15.86 -12.44
N THR A 218 6.11 16.08 -13.44
CA THR A 218 6.28 17.39 -14.07
C THR A 218 5.36 17.51 -15.28
N ALA A 219 5.29 18.70 -15.88
CA ALA A 219 4.51 18.93 -17.09
C ALA A 219 4.87 17.95 -18.23
N ASN A 220 6.10 17.44 -18.26
CA ASN A 220 6.61 16.63 -19.37
C ASN A 220 6.93 15.17 -18.96
N SER A 221 7.22 14.88 -17.69
CA SER A 221 7.78 13.57 -17.27
C SER A 221 7.19 13.07 -15.95
N ARG A 222 7.10 11.74 -15.81
CA ARG A 222 6.84 11.04 -14.55
C ARG A 222 8.09 10.35 -14.04
N LEU A 223 8.29 10.39 -12.73
CA LEU A 223 9.49 9.93 -12.05
C LEU A 223 9.07 8.96 -10.94
N VAL A 224 9.73 7.81 -10.83
CA VAL A 224 9.63 6.91 -9.68
C VAL A 224 11.03 6.59 -9.18
N TYR A 225 11.22 6.69 -7.87
CA TYR A 225 12.49 6.40 -7.23
C TYR A 225 12.30 5.47 -6.04
N PHE A 226 13.14 4.44 -5.97
CA PHE A 226 13.29 3.57 -4.80
C PHE A 226 14.67 3.79 -4.20
N SER A 227 14.73 4.09 -2.91
CA SER A 227 15.96 4.52 -2.23
C SER A 227 16.92 3.38 -1.88
N PHE A 228 16.57 2.16 -2.28
CA PHE A 228 17.27 0.92 -1.96
C PHE A 228 17.61 0.16 -3.25
N PRO A 229 18.72 -0.60 -3.25
CA PRO A 229 19.17 -1.33 -4.42
C PRO A 229 18.25 -2.51 -4.75
N ASP A 230 18.32 -2.98 -6.00
CA ASP A 230 17.56 -4.14 -6.47
C ASP A 230 17.89 -5.45 -5.72
N THR A 231 19.03 -5.49 -5.05
CA THR A 231 19.48 -6.61 -4.21
C THR A 231 18.74 -6.68 -2.87
N ALA A 232 18.13 -5.57 -2.41
CA ALA A 232 17.43 -5.49 -1.13
C ALA A 232 15.98 -5.99 -1.18
N TRP A 233 15.40 -6.16 -2.36
CA TRP A 233 14.04 -6.69 -2.50
C TRP A 233 14.00 -8.23 -2.43
N PRO A 234 13.12 -8.83 -1.61
CA PRO A 234 12.74 -10.23 -1.80
C PRO A 234 11.85 -10.32 -3.04
N TYR A 235 12.24 -11.08 -4.07
CA TYR A 235 11.50 -11.13 -5.34
C TYR A 235 10.21 -11.97 -5.20
N ASN A 236 9.20 -11.39 -4.55
CA ASN A 236 7.90 -12.00 -4.26
C ASN A 236 6.76 -11.29 -5.00
N LYS A 237 5.51 -11.73 -4.78
CA LYS A 237 4.32 -11.19 -5.44
C LYS A 237 4.11 -9.71 -5.13
N ASP A 238 4.31 -9.29 -3.89
CA ASP A 238 4.05 -7.91 -3.45
C ASP A 238 5.01 -6.93 -4.14
N VAL A 239 6.27 -7.33 -4.32
CA VAL A 239 7.26 -6.55 -5.10
C VAL A 239 6.82 -6.36 -6.54
N GLN A 240 6.37 -7.45 -7.18
CA GLN A 240 5.90 -7.39 -8.56
C GLN A 240 4.71 -6.44 -8.68
N LEU A 241 3.77 -6.46 -7.73
CA LEU A 241 2.63 -5.55 -7.73
C LEU A 241 3.04 -4.07 -7.62
N VAL A 242 4.00 -3.73 -6.75
CA VAL A 242 4.52 -2.35 -6.65
C VAL A 242 5.20 -1.92 -7.94
N LEU A 243 6.01 -2.79 -8.55
CA LEU A 243 6.64 -2.50 -9.84
C LEU A 243 5.59 -2.32 -10.95
N ASP A 244 4.52 -3.12 -10.95
CA ASP A 244 3.44 -3.05 -11.94
C ASP A 244 2.71 -1.72 -11.86
N ALA A 245 2.37 -1.30 -10.64
CA ALA A 245 1.76 0.01 -10.39
C ALA A 245 2.69 1.15 -10.81
N SER A 246 3.98 1.06 -10.49
CA SER A 246 4.98 2.06 -10.87
C SER A 246 5.10 2.20 -12.38
N ILE A 247 5.23 1.07 -13.11
CA ILE A 247 5.32 1.07 -14.57
C ILE A 247 4.01 1.55 -15.21
N ALA A 248 2.85 1.08 -14.74
CA ALA A 248 1.56 1.53 -15.24
C ALA A 248 1.38 3.05 -15.08
N TRP A 249 1.75 3.59 -13.92
CA TRP A 249 1.71 5.01 -13.66
C TRP A 249 2.68 5.79 -14.56
N LEU A 250 3.93 5.35 -14.70
CA LEU A 250 4.90 5.97 -15.62
C LEU A 250 4.40 5.99 -17.07
N ARG A 251 3.73 4.91 -17.50
CA ARG A 251 3.15 4.80 -18.86
C ARG A 251 1.83 5.55 -19.05
N ARG A 252 1.37 6.27 -18.02
CA ARG A 252 0.09 6.99 -18.01
C ARG A 252 -1.11 6.08 -18.31
N GLU A 253 -1.03 4.82 -17.90
CA GLU A 253 -2.14 3.88 -18.03
C GLU A 253 -3.28 4.28 -17.09
N PRO A 254 -4.52 4.44 -17.57
CA PRO A 254 -5.67 4.69 -16.71
C PRO A 254 -5.86 3.54 -15.73
N GLN A 255 -5.91 3.84 -14.42
CA GLN A 255 -6.16 2.86 -13.37
C GLN A 255 -7.46 3.18 -12.64
N ALA A 256 -8.20 2.13 -12.29
CA ALA A 256 -9.33 2.21 -11.38
C ALA A 256 -9.18 1.10 -10.34
N TYR A 257 -9.16 1.46 -9.07
CA TYR A 257 -9.04 0.54 -7.95
C TYR A 257 -10.05 0.90 -6.87
N LYS A 258 -10.39 -0.10 -6.04
CA LYS A 258 -11.20 0.12 -4.85
C LYS A 258 -10.30 0.70 -3.77
N SER A 259 -10.60 1.90 -3.31
CA SER A 259 -9.89 2.48 -2.16
C SER A 259 -10.07 1.59 -0.93
N ALA A 260 -9.02 1.52 -0.11
CA ALA A 260 -9.00 0.89 1.20
C ALA A 260 -10.10 1.46 2.12
N TRP A 261 -10.44 2.74 1.98
CA TRP A 261 -11.41 3.41 2.84
C TRP A 261 -12.62 3.96 2.09
N PRO A 262 -13.81 3.91 2.70
CA PRO A 262 -15.01 4.46 2.07
C PRO A 262 -14.94 5.98 1.95
N ARG A 263 -15.69 6.54 1.00
CA ARG A 263 -15.91 8.00 0.87
C ARG A 263 -14.64 8.85 0.72
N GLY A 264 -13.52 8.25 0.27
CA GLY A 264 -12.27 8.97 0.04
C GLY A 264 -11.51 9.36 1.31
N TYR A 265 -11.80 8.72 2.45
CA TYR A 265 -10.95 8.84 3.62
C TYR A 265 -9.57 8.21 3.34
N VAL A 266 -8.56 8.65 4.09
CA VAL A 266 -7.17 8.17 3.96
C VAL A 266 -6.72 7.32 5.15
N ALA A 267 -7.56 7.23 6.18
CA ALA A 267 -7.34 6.44 7.37
C ALA A 267 -8.67 6.07 8.02
N SER A 268 -8.62 5.09 8.92
CA SER A 268 -9.71 4.75 9.84
C SER A 268 -9.14 4.63 11.25
N HIS A 269 -9.99 4.83 12.25
CA HIS A 269 -9.68 4.60 13.65
C HIS A 269 -10.69 3.62 14.21
N LEU A 270 -10.20 2.64 14.97
CA LEU A 270 -11.00 1.72 15.77
C LEU A 270 -10.76 2.04 17.23
N ILE A 271 -11.83 2.24 17.99
CA ILE A 271 -11.76 2.32 19.44
C ILE A 271 -12.45 1.07 19.97
N GLU A 272 -11.65 0.21 20.59
CA GLU A 272 -12.10 -1.06 21.13
C GLU A 272 -11.83 -1.17 22.63
N MET A 273 -12.58 -2.07 23.28
CA MET A 273 -12.39 -2.41 24.68
C MET A 273 -12.62 -3.91 24.88
N ASP A 274 -11.62 -4.58 25.43
CA ASP A 274 -11.76 -5.94 25.93
C ASP A 274 -12.49 -5.87 27.28
N THR A 275 -13.70 -6.42 27.34
CA THR A 275 -14.54 -6.38 28.55
C THR A 275 -14.36 -7.67 29.33
N GLU A 276 -13.20 -7.79 29.99
CA GLU A 276 -12.73 -8.96 30.75
C GLU A 276 -12.89 -8.83 32.28
N ASP A 277 -12.84 -7.60 32.80
CA ASP A 277 -13.05 -7.26 34.21
C ASP A 277 -13.84 -5.95 34.28
N LYS A 278 -14.60 -5.76 35.36
CA LYS A 278 -15.42 -4.55 35.61
C LYS A 278 -16.22 -4.15 34.37
N PHE A 279 -16.86 -5.14 33.73
CA PHE A 279 -17.65 -4.98 32.51
C PHE A 279 -18.54 -3.72 32.50
N PRO A 280 -19.25 -3.33 33.59
CA PRO A 280 -20.07 -2.12 33.60
C PRO A 280 -19.34 -0.80 33.28
N SER A 281 -18.01 -0.76 33.39
CA SER A 281 -17.20 0.40 32.97
C SER A 281 -17.29 0.69 31.46
N ALA A 282 -17.61 -0.32 30.64
CA ALA A 282 -17.89 -0.19 29.21
C ALA A 282 -18.99 0.85 28.92
N VAL A 283 -19.99 0.97 29.80
CA VAL A 283 -21.07 1.97 29.68
C VAL A 283 -20.53 3.40 29.76
N SER A 284 -19.52 3.61 30.61
CA SER A 284 -18.90 4.94 30.76
C SER A 284 -18.08 5.32 29.53
N LEU A 285 -17.30 4.38 28.98
CA LEU A 285 -16.58 4.59 27.72
C LEU A 285 -17.57 4.84 26.57
N ALA A 286 -18.62 4.01 26.44
CA ALA A 286 -19.66 4.18 25.43
C ALA A 286 -20.29 5.58 25.47
N LYS A 287 -20.57 6.11 26.67
CA LYS A 287 -21.14 7.45 26.85
C LYS A 287 -20.17 8.54 26.40
N GLN A 288 -18.87 8.40 26.66
CA GLN A 288 -17.87 9.35 26.20
C GLN A 288 -17.76 9.34 24.67
N LEU A 289 -17.71 8.14 24.06
CA LEU A 289 -17.67 7.98 22.61
C LEU A 289 -18.89 8.64 21.94
N GLU A 290 -20.08 8.43 22.48
CA GLU A 290 -21.30 9.05 21.95
C GLU A 290 -21.30 10.57 22.08
N GLY A 291 -20.75 11.11 23.17
CA GLY A 291 -20.59 12.56 23.36
C GLY A 291 -19.76 13.20 22.24
N GLU A 292 -18.81 12.45 21.69
CA GLU A 292 -17.95 12.85 20.57
C GLU A 292 -18.45 12.36 19.20
N GLY A 293 -19.62 11.71 19.16
CA GLY A 293 -20.21 11.19 17.91
C GLY A 293 -19.58 9.90 17.38
N PHE A 294 -18.81 9.18 18.20
CA PHE A 294 -18.18 7.91 17.84
C PHE A 294 -19.00 6.69 18.30
N LYS A 295 -18.70 5.55 17.66
CA LYS A 295 -19.07 4.22 18.10
C LYS A 295 -17.80 3.42 18.37
N GLY A 296 -17.92 2.40 19.21
CA GLY A 296 -16.81 1.55 19.61
C GLY A 296 -17.20 0.09 19.52
N THR A 297 -16.20 -0.77 19.59
CA THR A 297 -16.35 -2.23 19.58
C THR A 297 -15.99 -2.79 20.95
N PHE A 298 -16.90 -3.56 21.54
CA PHE A 298 -16.70 -4.18 22.85
C PHE A 298 -16.50 -5.69 22.66
N TYR A 299 -15.25 -6.13 22.75
CA TYR A 299 -14.90 -7.55 22.69
C TYR A 299 -15.24 -8.18 24.03
N SER A 300 -16.33 -8.94 24.03
CA SER A 300 -17.00 -9.43 25.22
C SER A 300 -16.54 -10.84 25.57
N LEU A 301 -15.91 -10.96 26.74
CA LEU A 301 -15.66 -12.24 27.35
C LEU A 301 -16.99 -12.87 27.75
N THR A 302 -17.40 -13.96 27.11
CA THR A 302 -18.82 -14.35 27.16
C THR A 302 -19.24 -14.92 28.52
N SER A 303 -18.30 -15.42 29.34
CA SER A 303 -18.55 -15.75 30.75
C SER A 303 -18.96 -14.53 31.58
N GLU A 304 -18.29 -13.39 31.39
CA GLU A 304 -18.56 -12.15 32.12
C GLU A 304 -19.80 -11.44 31.58
N ALA A 305 -19.97 -11.45 30.26
CA ALA A 305 -21.16 -10.91 29.60
C ALA A 305 -22.45 -11.56 30.13
N ALA A 306 -22.41 -12.86 30.43
CA ALA A 306 -23.55 -13.60 30.98
C ALA A 306 -23.97 -13.13 32.38
N LEU A 307 -23.07 -12.48 33.13
CA LEU A 307 -23.37 -11.91 34.44
C LEU A 307 -24.07 -10.54 34.35
N VAL A 308 -23.91 -9.84 33.21
CA VAL A 308 -24.46 -8.50 32.97
C VAL A 308 -25.20 -8.38 31.63
N PRO A 309 -26.18 -9.27 31.34
CA PRO A 309 -26.82 -9.33 30.02
C PRO A 309 -27.52 -8.02 29.63
N ASP A 310 -28.01 -7.25 30.60
CA ASP A 310 -28.64 -5.95 30.37
C ASP A 310 -27.66 -4.91 29.83
N VAL A 311 -26.42 -4.92 30.32
CA VAL A 311 -25.36 -4.00 29.85
C VAL A 311 -24.99 -4.30 28.41
N VAL A 312 -24.81 -5.58 28.07
CA VAL A 312 -24.48 -6.02 26.70
C VAL A 312 -25.59 -5.60 25.72
N ARG A 313 -26.86 -5.82 26.10
CA ARG A 313 -28.01 -5.41 25.29
C ARG A 313 -28.11 -3.89 25.14
N ASP A 314 -27.84 -3.12 26.21
CA ASP A 314 -27.83 -1.66 26.17
C ASP A 314 -26.78 -1.13 25.19
N LEU A 315 -25.53 -1.57 25.31
CA LEU A 315 -24.43 -1.17 24.43
C LEU A 315 -24.78 -1.43 22.96
N MET A 316 -25.33 -2.61 22.67
CA MET A 316 -25.74 -2.98 21.31
C MET A 316 -26.95 -2.19 20.81
N ALA A 317 -27.92 -1.86 21.67
CA ALA A 317 -29.08 -1.04 21.32
C ALA A 317 -28.68 0.42 21.03
N ARG A 318 -27.61 0.89 21.66
CA ARG A 318 -26.98 2.18 21.41
C ARG A 318 -26.13 2.21 20.13
N GLY A 319 -26.03 1.10 19.42
CA GLY A 319 -25.35 0.99 18.12
C GLY A 319 -23.84 0.81 18.22
N HIS A 320 -23.32 0.42 19.39
CA HIS A 320 -21.96 -0.10 19.49
C HIS A 320 -21.89 -1.53 18.98
N GLU A 321 -20.72 -1.96 18.50
CA GLU A 321 -20.50 -3.34 18.14
C GLU A 321 -20.24 -4.17 19.41
N ILE A 322 -20.88 -5.35 19.48
CA ILE A 322 -20.56 -6.39 20.45
C ILE A 322 -19.87 -7.52 19.69
N ALA A 323 -18.65 -7.84 20.10
CA ALA A 323 -17.82 -8.87 19.51
C ALA A 323 -17.42 -9.91 20.57
N TYR A 324 -16.80 -11.01 20.17
CA TYR A 324 -16.40 -12.09 21.07
C TYR A 324 -14.96 -11.91 21.57
N HIS A 325 -14.75 -12.12 22.87
CA HIS A 325 -13.43 -12.24 23.49
C HIS A 325 -13.26 -13.61 24.16
N ALA A 326 -13.58 -14.66 23.41
CA ALA A 326 -13.67 -16.06 23.87
C ALA A 326 -14.77 -16.33 24.92
N ASP A 327 -14.83 -17.61 25.33
CA ASP A 327 -15.68 -18.13 26.39
C ASP A 327 -15.17 -17.81 27.80
N VAL A 328 -13.86 -17.93 27.99
CA VAL A 328 -13.10 -17.64 29.21
C VAL A 328 -11.80 -16.94 28.83
N HIS A 329 -11.16 -16.22 29.77
CA HIS A 329 -9.95 -15.43 29.50
C HIS A 329 -8.71 -16.32 29.38
N PHE A 330 -8.71 -17.19 28.37
CA PHE A 330 -7.65 -18.13 28.04
C PHE A 330 -7.51 -18.21 26.51
N GLY A 331 -6.28 -18.24 26.01
CA GLY A 331 -5.99 -18.37 24.58
C GLY A 331 -6.42 -19.70 23.97
N PHE A 332 -6.47 -19.79 22.64
CA PHE A 332 -6.79 -21.00 21.88
C PHE A 332 -5.55 -21.76 21.40
N LYS A 333 -4.41 -21.08 21.27
CA LYS A 333 -3.17 -21.66 20.73
C LYS A 333 -2.76 -22.92 21.47
N GLY A 334 -2.53 -23.98 20.73
CA GLY A 334 -2.07 -25.28 21.26
C GLY A 334 -3.20 -26.21 21.72
N ASP A 335 -4.43 -25.73 21.86
CA ASP A 335 -5.60 -26.58 22.03
C ASP A 335 -5.83 -27.42 20.76
N SER A 336 -6.42 -28.60 20.92
CA SER A 336 -6.79 -29.42 19.76
C SER A 336 -7.87 -28.76 18.91
N VAL A 337 -7.94 -29.09 17.61
CA VAL A 337 -8.98 -28.56 16.70
C VAL A 337 -10.40 -28.71 17.28
N GLY A 338 -10.71 -29.87 17.87
CA GLY A 338 -12.03 -30.13 18.45
C GLY A 338 -12.30 -29.28 19.70
N GLU A 339 -11.29 -29.00 20.51
CA GLU A 339 -11.40 -28.15 21.70
C GLU A 339 -11.60 -26.68 21.33
N GLN A 340 -10.79 -26.15 20.40
CA GLN A 340 -10.99 -24.80 19.88
C GLN A 340 -12.39 -24.61 19.27
N GLU A 341 -12.87 -25.62 18.52
CA GLU A 341 -14.21 -25.57 17.92
C GLU A 341 -15.32 -25.59 18.98
N LEU A 342 -15.20 -26.43 20.01
CA LEU A 342 -16.15 -26.46 21.12
C LEU A 342 -16.23 -25.12 21.84
N ARG A 343 -15.08 -24.49 22.10
CA ARG A 343 -15.01 -23.17 22.74
C ARG A 343 -15.65 -22.07 21.89
N ILE A 344 -15.42 -22.07 20.57
CA ILE A 344 -16.07 -21.15 19.63
C ILE A 344 -17.60 -21.35 19.63
N LEU A 345 -18.07 -22.60 19.63
CA LEU A 345 -19.51 -22.89 19.70
C LEU A 345 -20.11 -22.46 21.03
N PHE A 346 -19.38 -22.67 22.13
CA PHE A 346 -19.84 -22.32 23.47
C PHE A 346 -19.97 -20.81 23.67
N MET A 347 -18.97 -20.00 23.28
CA MET A 347 -19.07 -18.55 23.36
C MET A 347 -20.23 -17.99 22.52
N LYS A 348 -20.46 -18.57 21.33
CA LYS A 348 -21.61 -18.22 20.47
C LYS A 348 -22.93 -18.57 21.13
N GLN A 349 -23.03 -19.74 21.77
CA GLN A 349 -24.23 -20.16 22.50
C GLN A 349 -24.52 -19.24 23.69
N GLN A 350 -23.51 -18.86 24.47
CA GLN A 350 -23.68 -17.93 25.59
C GLN A 350 -24.20 -16.58 25.10
N MET A 351 -23.57 -16.01 24.07
CA MET A 351 -23.98 -14.72 23.52
C MET A 351 -25.35 -14.79 22.82
N GLN A 352 -25.71 -15.93 22.21
CA GLN A 352 -27.05 -16.19 21.69
C GLN A 352 -28.13 -16.10 22.77
N GLY A 353 -27.83 -16.55 23.99
CA GLY A 353 -28.73 -16.43 25.15
C GLY A 353 -28.95 -14.97 25.60
N ILE A 354 -27.98 -14.09 25.33
CA ILE A 354 -28.03 -12.67 25.71
C ILE A 354 -28.68 -11.82 24.60
N LEU A 355 -28.21 -11.98 23.36
CA LEU A 355 -28.59 -11.13 22.23
C LEU A 355 -29.82 -11.62 21.47
N GLY A 356 -30.23 -12.88 21.65
CA GLY A 356 -31.34 -13.46 20.91
C GLY A 356 -31.12 -13.34 19.40
N GLN A 357 -32.12 -12.87 18.66
CA GLN A 357 -32.04 -12.75 17.19
C GLN A 357 -30.93 -11.81 16.71
N ARG A 358 -30.49 -10.87 17.54
CA ARG A 358 -29.42 -9.92 17.18
C ARG A 358 -28.03 -10.55 17.18
N ILE A 359 -27.89 -11.82 17.57
CA ILE A 359 -26.60 -12.53 17.54
C ILE A 359 -25.89 -12.45 16.18
N ALA A 360 -26.64 -12.31 15.09
CA ALA A 360 -26.12 -12.23 13.72
C ALA A 360 -25.31 -10.94 13.48
N GLU A 361 -25.48 -9.91 14.31
CA GLU A 361 -24.70 -8.68 14.26
C GLU A 361 -23.35 -8.82 15.00
N ALA A 362 -23.22 -9.79 15.92
CA ALA A 362 -21.96 -10.07 16.63
C ALA A 362 -21.04 -10.90 15.73
N THR A 363 -20.16 -10.22 15.00
CA THR A 363 -19.36 -10.82 13.93
C THR A 363 -17.85 -10.74 14.15
N GLY A 364 -17.40 -9.91 15.09
CA GLY A 364 -15.99 -9.75 15.44
C GLY A 364 -15.51 -10.74 16.48
N PHE A 365 -14.22 -11.04 16.47
CA PHE A 365 -13.54 -11.81 17.50
C PHE A 365 -12.19 -11.17 17.86
N ARG A 366 -11.73 -11.34 19.09
CA ARG A 366 -10.38 -11.01 19.55
C ARG A 366 -9.93 -12.08 20.54
N ALA A 367 -8.81 -12.75 20.28
CA ALA A 367 -8.33 -13.81 21.17
C ALA A 367 -7.80 -13.21 22.49
N PRO A 368 -8.15 -13.79 23.66
CA PRO A 368 -7.49 -13.48 24.92
C PRO A 368 -5.98 -13.64 24.80
N THR A 369 -5.26 -12.67 25.36
CA THR A 369 -3.78 -12.61 25.34
C THR A 369 -3.16 -12.77 23.94
N GLU A 370 -3.92 -12.47 22.88
CA GLU A 370 -3.51 -12.65 21.47
C GLU A 370 -3.02 -14.08 21.17
N SER A 371 -3.50 -15.07 21.93
CA SER A 371 -3.03 -16.45 21.83
C SER A 371 -3.94 -17.29 20.95
N TYR A 372 -3.63 -17.35 19.66
CA TYR A 372 -4.35 -18.10 18.63
C TYR A 372 -3.39 -18.76 17.62
N ASP A 373 -3.92 -19.58 16.71
CA ASP A 373 -3.17 -20.15 15.59
C ASP A 373 -4.05 -20.28 14.33
N ASN A 374 -3.47 -20.79 13.22
CA ASN A 374 -4.18 -20.96 11.94
C ASN A 374 -5.45 -21.85 12.07
N THR A 375 -5.47 -22.77 13.04
CA THR A 375 -6.67 -23.58 13.33
C THR A 375 -7.77 -22.67 13.86
N THR A 376 -7.45 -21.77 14.78
CA THR A 376 -8.39 -20.81 15.36
C THR A 376 -9.02 -19.97 14.25
N GLU A 377 -8.21 -19.34 13.40
CA GLU A 377 -8.70 -18.48 12.32
C GLU A 377 -9.58 -19.23 11.31
N THR A 378 -9.19 -20.46 10.96
CA THR A 378 -9.99 -21.31 10.08
C THR A 378 -11.34 -21.66 10.70
N LEU A 379 -11.38 -21.96 12.00
CA LEU A 379 -12.62 -22.25 12.71
C LEU A 379 -13.50 -21.01 12.89
N LEU A 380 -12.93 -19.84 13.18
CA LEU A 380 -13.67 -18.58 13.25
C LEU A 380 -14.41 -18.31 11.92
N ARG A 381 -13.71 -18.45 10.79
CA ARG A 381 -14.32 -18.32 9.45
C ARG A 381 -15.40 -19.37 9.20
N LYS A 382 -15.12 -20.64 9.52
CA LYS A 382 -16.09 -21.76 9.42
C LYS A 382 -17.39 -21.44 10.17
N HIS A 383 -17.28 -20.79 11.32
CA HIS A 383 -18.40 -20.44 12.18
C HIS A 383 -18.96 -19.04 11.93
N GLY A 384 -18.59 -18.38 10.82
CA GLY A 384 -19.23 -17.15 10.36
C GLY A 384 -18.80 -15.88 11.10
N LEU A 385 -17.65 -15.89 11.77
CA LEU A 385 -17.02 -14.65 12.22
C LEU A 385 -16.44 -13.93 11.01
N MET A 386 -16.66 -12.61 10.93
CA MET A 386 -16.32 -11.80 9.76
C MET A 386 -14.99 -11.07 9.91
N HIS A 387 -14.55 -10.81 11.14
CA HIS A 387 -13.27 -10.17 11.41
C HIS A 387 -12.65 -10.68 12.71
N HIS A 388 -11.33 -10.61 12.77
CA HIS A 388 -10.51 -10.93 13.93
C HIS A 388 -9.60 -9.72 14.19
N ALA A 389 -9.79 -9.05 15.33
CA ALA A 389 -8.81 -8.08 15.82
C ALA A 389 -7.65 -8.87 16.44
N ALA A 390 -6.57 -8.98 15.66
CA ALA A 390 -5.45 -9.86 15.92
C ALA A 390 -4.14 -9.08 15.93
N ASP A 391 -3.11 -9.68 16.49
CA ASP A 391 -1.74 -9.16 16.45
C ASP A 391 -1.12 -9.33 15.05
N GLU A 392 0.14 -8.95 14.92
CA GLU A 392 0.90 -9.08 13.67
C GLU A 392 1.15 -10.52 13.20
N SER A 393 0.84 -11.55 14.00
CA SER A 393 1.04 -12.96 13.65
C SER A 393 -0.13 -13.58 12.87
N ALA A 394 -1.17 -12.79 12.60
CA ALA A 394 -2.36 -13.22 11.87
C ALA A 394 -1.98 -13.78 10.49
N SER A 395 -2.54 -14.94 10.14
CA SER A 395 -2.11 -15.67 8.94
C SER A 395 -2.78 -15.17 7.65
N GLU A 396 -3.83 -14.36 7.76
CA GLU A 396 -4.56 -13.75 6.63
C GLU A 396 -5.07 -12.34 6.92
#